data_AF-A0A133VLC5-F1
#
_entry.id   AF-A0A133VLC5-F1
#
_cell.length_a   1.000
_cell.length_b   1.000
_cell.length_c   1.000
_cell.angle_alpha   90.00
_cell.angle_beta   90.00
_cell.angle_gamma   90.00
#
_symmetry.space_group_name_H-M   'P 1'
#
loop_
_entity.id
_entity.type
_entity.pdbx_description
1 polymer ?
#
loop_
_entity_poly.entity_id
_entity_poly.type
_entity_poly.pdbx_seq_one_letter_code
_entity_poly.pdbx_strand_id
1 'polypeptide(L)'
;MSQTSVQARRQILEDIIAGEISDKRELERAKRKKSRDFELSKVPSNAEILETATKSERKEVIPLLRRKPVRSISGVTVITVMPRPYPCPK
;
A
#
# COMPACT_ATOMS: atom_id res chain seq x y z
N MET A 1 -12.66 -2.08 21.98
CA MET A 1 -11.94 -1.81 20.71
C MET A 1 -11.01 -0.64 20.97
N SER A 2 -9.69 -0.89 20.98
CA SER A 2 -8.68 0.02 21.49
C SER A 2 -8.59 1.32 20.68
N GLN A 3 -9.13 2.42 21.23
CA GLN A 3 -9.08 3.77 20.64
C GLN A 3 -7.65 4.20 20.26
N THR A 4 -6.67 3.72 21.02
CA THR A 4 -5.22 3.88 20.82
C THR A 4 -4.75 3.42 19.45
N SER A 5 -5.32 2.33 18.91
CA SER A 5 -4.92 1.78 17.61
C SER A 5 -5.37 2.64 16.43
N VAL A 6 -6.55 3.27 16.54
CA VAL A 6 -7.07 4.15 15.50
C VAL A 6 -6.29 5.46 15.47
N GLN A 7 -5.95 6.01 16.65
CA GLN A 7 -5.13 7.22 16.76
C GLN A 7 -3.71 7.01 16.22
N ALA A 8 -3.08 5.88 16.53
CA ALA A 8 -1.76 5.56 16.00
C ALA A 8 -1.76 5.46 14.46
N ARG A 9 -2.79 4.84 13.87
CA ARG A 9 -2.93 4.74 12.40
C ARG A 9 -3.11 6.11 11.76
N ARG A 10 -3.88 6.99 12.41
CA ARG A 10 -4.12 8.36 11.92
C ARG A 10 -2.84 9.20 11.95
N GLN A 11 -2.06 9.14 13.02
CA GLN A 11 -0.77 9.85 13.05
C GLN A 11 0.21 9.33 11.99
N ILE A 12 0.30 8.01 11.77
CA ILE A 12 1.16 7.47 10.71
C ILE A 12 0.71 8.00 9.33
N LEU A 13 -0.59 8.16 9.11
CA LEU A 13 -1.15 8.74 7.90
C LEU A 13 -0.75 10.21 7.72
N GLU A 14 -0.87 11.01 8.78
CA GLU A 14 -0.48 12.42 8.79
C GLU A 14 1.02 12.59 8.54
N ASP A 15 1.88 11.77 9.17
CA ASP A 15 3.33 11.81 8.97
C ASP A 15 3.71 11.46 7.50
N ILE A 16 2.94 10.59 6.83
CA ILE A 16 3.15 10.28 5.40
C ILE A 16 2.69 11.45 4.51
N ILE A 17 1.54 12.06 4.79
CA ILE A 17 1.00 13.19 4.02
C ILE A 17 1.88 14.44 4.18
N ALA A 18 2.41 14.66 5.39
CA ALA A 18 3.36 15.73 5.67
C ALA A 18 4.71 15.57 4.94
N GLY A 19 4.96 14.39 4.34
CA GLY A 19 6.19 14.10 3.62
C GLY A 19 7.37 13.75 4.52
N GLU A 20 7.14 13.50 5.82
CA GLU A 20 8.20 13.04 6.73
C GLU A 20 8.67 11.62 6.41
N ILE A 21 7.83 10.84 5.73
CA ILE A 21 8.11 9.45 5.37
C ILE A 21 8.15 9.34 3.85
N SER A 22 9.36 9.27 3.32
CA SER A 22 9.62 9.23 1.88
C SER A 22 9.99 7.83 1.39
N ASP A 23 10.53 6.98 2.26
CA ASP A 23 10.98 5.63 1.92
C ASP A 23 10.30 4.53 2.75
N LYS A 24 10.25 3.32 2.20
CA LYS A 24 9.71 2.13 2.88
C LYS A 24 10.45 1.81 4.18
N ARG A 25 11.76 2.10 4.25
CA ARG A 25 12.55 1.91 5.46
C ARG A 25 12.15 2.89 6.56
N GLU A 26 11.90 4.14 6.21
CA GLU A 26 11.42 5.17 7.13
C GLU A 26 10.03 4.81 7.65
N LEU A 27 9.15 4.34 6.75
CA LEU A 27 7.82 3.87 7.11
C LEU A 27 7.86 2.75 8.15
N GLU A 28 8.72 1.75 7.98
CA GLU A 28 8.86 0.66 8.96
C GLU A 28 9.41 1.14 10.31
N ARG A 29 10.33 2.12 10.32
CA ARG A 29 10.80 2.74 11.57
C ARG A 29 9.69 3.53 12.25
N ALA A 30 8.96 4.35 11.50
CA ALA A 30 7.86 5.16 12.00
C ALA A 30 6.77 4.27 12.62
N LYS A 31 6.39 3.19 11.94
CA LYS A 31 5.44 2.21 12.49
C LYS A 31 5.93 1.61 13.80
N ARG A 32 7.19 1.16 13.88
CA ARG A 32 7.75 0.60 15.12
C ARG A 32 7.78 1.63 16.25
N LYS A 33 8.14 2.88 15.94
CA LYS A 33 8.18 3.99 16.91
C LYS A 33 6.78 4.27 17.44
N LYS A 34 5.80 4.51 16.56
CA LYS A 34 4.41 4.75 16.94
C LYS A 34 3.77 3.54 17.64
N SER A 35 4.13 2.32 17.26
CA SER A 35 3.67 1.13 17.99
C SER A 35 4.20 1.07 19.42
N ARG A 36 5.42 1.56 19.67
CA ARG A 36 5.95 1.75 21.03
C ARG A 36 5.24 2.88 21.75
N ASP A 37 5.10 4.04 21.10
CA ASP A 37 4.52 5.25 21.70
C ASP A 37 3.06 5.05 22.13
N PHE A 38 2.30 4.24 21.37
CA PHE A 38 0.89 3.93 21.63
C PHE A 38 0.68 2.56 22.29
N GLU A 39 1.75 1.90 22.77
CA GLU A 39 1.73 0.59 23.43
C GLU A 39 0.91 -0.47 22.68
N LEU A 40 1.05 -0.49 21.35
CA LEU A 40 0.33 -1.42 20.49
C LEU A 40 0.92 -2.82 20.61
N SER A 41 0.05 -3.81 20.86
CA SER A 41 0.45 -5.22 20.90
C SER A 41 0.98 -5.74 19.56
N LYS A 42 0.65 -5.06 18.46
CA LYS A 42 1.08 -5.41 17.11
C LYS A 42 1.33 -4.17 16.26
N VAL A 43 2.35 -4.26 15.42
CA VAL A 43 2.64 -3.23 14.41
C VAL A 43 1.51 -3.19 13.37
N PRO A 44 0.91 -2.01 13.09
CA PRO A 44 -0.20 -1.91 12.16
C PRO A 44 0.23 -2.31 10.74
N SER A 45 -0.62 -3.11 10.09
CA SER A 45 -0.42 -3.53 8.70
C SER A 45 -0.70 -2.37 7.74
N ASN A 46 -0.04 -2.34 6.57
CA ASN A 46 -0.31 -1.34 5.53
C ASN A 46 -1.80 -1.28 5.15
N ALA A 47 -2.48 -2.44 5.17
CA ALA A 47 -3.91 -2.51 4.87
C ALA A 47 -4.75 -1.78 5.93
N GLU A 48 -4.42 -1.92 7.21
CA GLU A 48 -5.13 -1.26 8.32
C GLU A 48 -4.93 0.26 8.30
N ILE A 49 -3.74 0.72 7.90
CA ILE A 49 -3.46 2.14 7.68
C ILE A 49 -4.25 2.65 6.45
N LEU A 50 -4.31 1.86 5.37
CA LEU A 50 -5.09 2.22 4.17
C LEU A 50 -6.60 2.22 4.40
N GLU A 51 -7.12 1.43 5.35
CA GLU A 51 -8.54 1.41 5.73
C GLU A 51 -8.95 2.67 6.50
N THR A 52 -8.02 3.30 7.21
CA THR A 52 -8.26 4.54 7.95
C THR A 52 -8.09 5.80 7.10
N ALA A 53 -7.50 5.67 5.90
CA ALA A 53 -7.28 6.77 4.97
C ALA A 53 -8.57 7.18 4.23
N THR A 54 -8.78 8.48 4.05
CA THR A 54 -9.86 9.03 3.23
C THR A 54 -9.58 8.83 1.74
N LYS A 55 -10.60 8.85 0.86
CA LYS A 55 -10.43 8.65 -0.59
C LYS A 55 -9.42 9.61 -1.25
N SER A 56 -9.33 10.85 -0.77
CA SER A 56 -8.37 11.87 -1.21
C SER A 56 -6.94 11.48 -0.84
N GLU A 57 -6.71 11.28 0.46
CA GLU A 57 -5.43 10.90 1.05
C GLU A 57 -4.90 9.60 0.45
N ARG A 58 -5.79 8.63 0.22
CA ARG A 58 -5.43 7.31 -0.33
C ARG A 58 -4.60 7.40 -1.61
N LYS A 59 -4.83 8.40 -2.47
CA LYS A 59 -4.05 8.57 -3.71
C LYS A 59 -2.57 8.87 -3.44
N GLU A 60 -2.27 9.64 -2.41
CA GLU A 60 -0.91 10.03 -2.03
C GLU A 60 -0.20 8.92 -1.25
N VAL A 61 -0.94 8.18 -0.42
CA VAL A 61 -0.33 7.15 0.44
C VAL A 61 -0.21 5.78 -0.26
N ILE A 62 -1.02 5.51 -1.30
CA ILE A 62 -0.96 4.29 -2.12
C ILE A 62 0.46 3.95 -2.64
N PRO A 63 1.25 4.87 -3.23
CA PRO A 63 2.58 4.53 -3.75
C PRO A 63 3.53 3.98 -2.68
N LEU A 64 3.45 4.49 -1.44
CA LEU A 64 4.27 4.05 -0.32
C LEU A 64 3.72 2.79 0.35
N LEU A 65 2.40 2.70 0.54
CA LEU A 65 1.75 1.59 1.24
C LEU A 65 1.43 0.38 0.34
N ARG A 66 1.56 0.48 -0.99
CA ARG A 66 1.35 -0.65 -1.91
C ARG A 66 2.35 -1.77 -1.61
N ARG A 67 1.83 -2.88 -1.05
CA ARG A 67 2.60 -4.12 -0.84
C ARG A 67 3.09 -4.74 -2.14
N LYS A 68 2.25 -4.76 -3.19
CA LYS A 68 2.58 -5.32 -4.50
C LYS A 68 1.95 -4.46 -5.60
N PRO A 69 2.70 -4.02 -6.62
CA PRO A 69 2.06 -3.53 -7.82
C PRO A 69 1.38 -4.71 -8.52
N VAL A 70 0.06 -4.86 -8.32
CA VAL A 70 -0.72 -5.83 -9.10
C VAL A 70 -0.61 -5.48 -10.57
N ARG A 71 0.01 -6.37 -11.36
CA ARG A 71 0.10 -6.28 -12.83
C ARG A 71 -1.23 -6.65 -13.49
N SER A 72 -2.08 -7.42 -12.80
CA SER A 72 -3.49 -7.65 -13.10
C SER A 72 -4.20 -8.17 -11.84
N ILE A 73 -5.52 -7.97 -11.73
CA ILE A 73 -6.33 -8.40 -10.57
C ILE A 73 -6.40 -9.93 -10.49
N SER A 74 -6.33 -10.63 -11.64
CA SER A 74 -6.37 -12.10 -11.72
C SER A 74 -5.00 -12.77 -11.74
N GLY A 75 -3.90 -12.01 -11.80
CA GLY A 75 -2.55 -12.57 -12.04
C GLY A 75 -2.33 -13.10 -13.47
N VAL A 76 -3.33 -13.04 -14.35
CA VAL A 76 -3.22 -13.43 -15.76
C VAL A 76 -2.69 -12.25 -16.57
N THR A 77 -1.73 -12.51 -17.45
CA THR A 77 -1.22 -11.53 -18.44
C THR A 77 -1.50 -12.08 -19.83
N VAL A 78 -2.43 -11.46 -20.55
CA VAL A 78 -2.77 -11.86 -21.92
C VAL A 78 -1.71 -11.31 -22.87
N ILE A 79 -1.01 -12.20 -23.58
CA ILE A 79 -0.05 -11.83 -24.62
C ILE A 79 -0.56 -12.43 -25.93
N THR A 80 -0.97 -11.57 -26.86
CA THR A 80 -1.34 -11.98 -28.21
C THR A 80 -0.11 -11.88 -29.11
N VAL A 81 0.26 -12.98 -29.76
CA VAL A 81 1.31 -13.01 -30.79
C VAL A 81 0.67 -13.28 -32.14
N MET A 82 1.14 -12.59 -33.19
CA MET A 82 0.73 -12.89 -34.56
C MET A 82 1.81 -13.75 -35.24
N PRO A 83 1.46 -14.93 -35.78
CA PRO A 83 2.38 -15.70 -36.60
C PRO A 83 2.61 -15.00 -37.95
N ARG A 84 3.66 -15.39 -38.68
CA ARG A 84 3.84 -14.94 -40.06
C ARG A 84 2.59 -15.28 -40.89
N PRO A 85 2.11 -14.37 -41.74
CA PRO A 85 0.97 -14.66 -42.61
C PRO A 85 1.34 -15.78 -43.58
N TYR A 86 0.52 -16.83 -43.63
CA TYR A 86 0.61 -17.90 -44.61
C TYR A 86 -0.65 -17.88 -45.48
N PRO A 87 -0.55 -18.26 -46.77
CA PRO A 87 -1.73 -18.42 -47.61
C PRO A 87 -2.64 -19.50 -47.03
N CYS A 88 -3.95 -19.28 -47.11
CA CYS A 88 -4.92 -20.28 -46.67
C CYS A 88 -4.75 -21.58 -47.50
N PRO A 89 -4.80 -22.75 -46.87
CA PRO A 89 -4.86 -24.00 -47.62
C PRO A 89 -6.13 -24.02 -48.49
N LYS A 90 -5.98 -24.50 -49.73
CA LYS A 90 -7.11 -24.77 -50.63
C LYS A 90 -7.79 -26.07 -50.26
#